data_AF-A0AA39NAE6-F1
#
_entry.id   AF-A0AA39NAE6-F1
#
_cell.length_a   1.000
_cell.length_b   1.000
_cell.length_c   1.000
_cell.angle_alpha   90.00
_cell.angle_beta   90.00
_cell.angle_gamma   90.00
#
_symmetry.space_group_name_H-M   'P 1'
#
loop_
_entity.id
_entity.type
_entity.pdbx_description
1 polymer ?
#
loop_
_entity_poly.entity_id
_entity_poly.type
_entity_poly.pdbx_seq_one_letter_code
_entity_poly.pdbx_strand_id
1 'polypeptide(L)'
;MSDSAVFTAWLKEKGGTFHKSVQYVQVPSGYSILAKETLPADSTIVSCPFDLVITKSIALKALSRLLPTQNLSNWSERQCISSYLCFHQIIDEDHSYIPELAHRPYVNTLPSREKLRTGLHFSPLELEMFRGTNMYGAIVDREKEWRCEWEACRTAVSNVDSRWGDLFTWSVAYFVINARDLFLASATHVSSRAFPSSILSRNPTLQSSPSTEPVLLPGIDSLNHARAQPVSWVVTHDADTENISLVIHTSASAGEELFNNYGAKPNSEFILGYGFSLPNNPDDTIVLKISDKKWEVGREAKGAEQVWDAFLSFVSQNPVPDYEDWLEAAAALDDAVHQLMEQLPAEKGPSARLEMRPEVMAMLHDYIEGQRDILQSLVEFCETKKQLAVEMAKAEGIDLVFDDDD
;
A
#
# COMPACT_ATOMS: atom_id res chain seq x y z
N MET A 1 -30.47 -7.93 8.68
CA MET A 1 -30.00 -6.65 8.12
C MET A 1 -28.60 -6.91 7.57
N SER A 2 -28.20 -6.35 6.42
CA SER A 2 -26.82 -6.55 5.90
C SER A 2 -25.80 -5.86 6.81
N ASP A 3 -24.54 -6.31 6.84
CA ASP A 3 -23.48 -5.68 7.64
C ASP A 3 -23.32 -4.19 7.29
N SER A 4 -23.43 -3.83 6.01
CA SER A 4 -23.42 -2.43 5.57
C SER A 4 -24.58 -1.60 6.12
N ALA A 5 -25.77 -2.18 6.25
CA ALA A 5 -26.92 -1.49 6.83
C ALA A 5 -26.80 -1.35 8.36
N VAL A 6 -26.24 -2.36 9.04
CA VAL A 6 -25.92 -2.29 10.47
C VAL A 6 -24.85 -1.23 10.74
N PHE A 7 -23.78 -1.21 9.94
CA PHE A 7 -22.71 -0.24 10.03
C PHE A 7 -23.19 1.19 9.79
N THR A 8 -23.95 1.44 8.71
CA THR A 8 -24.44 2.79 8.41
C THR A 8 -25.42 3.31 9.47
N ALA A 9 -26.25 2.45 10.06
CA ALA A 9 -27.10 2.80 11.18
C ALA A 9 -26.28 3.13 12.44
N TRP A 10 -25.28 2.30 12.77
CA TRP A 10 -24.36 2.52 13.89
C TRP A 10 -23.55 3.81 13.74
N LEU A 11 -22.97 4.06 12.55
CA LEU A 11 -22.22 5.27 12.26
C LEU A 11 -23.10 6.51 12.48
N LYS A 12 -24.36 6.45 12.03
CA LYS A 12 -25.37 7.50 12.25
C LYS A 12 -25.71 7.72 13.71
N GLU A 13 -25.92 6.65 14.48
CA GLU A 13 -26.16 6.73 15.92
C GLU A 13 -25.00 7.42 16.65
N LYS A 14 -23.77 7.19 16.19
CA LYS A 14 -22.55 7.74 16.78
C LYS A 14 -22.15 9.12 16.25
N GLY A 15 -22.99 9.76 15.41
CA GLY A 15 -22.77 11.12 14.92
C GLY A 15 -22.06 11.23 13.57
N GLY A 16 -21.62 10.11 12.98
CA GLY A 16 -21.17 10.07 11.59
C GLY A 16 -22.34 9.96 10.61
N THR A 17 -22.08 10.09 9.32
CA THR A 17 -23.16 9.89 8.34
C THR A 17 -22.59 9.62 6.95
N PHE A 18 -23.36 8.88 6.14
CA PHE A 18 -23.23 8.91 4.70
C PHE A 18 -24.24 9.89 4.11
N HIS A 19 -23.93 10.44 2.94
CA HIS A 19 -24.89 11.21 2.18
C HIS A 19 -26.13 10.36 1.85
N LYS A 20 -27.34 10.95 1.92
CA LYS A 20 -28.61 10.23 1.74
C LYS A 20 -28.71 9.51 0.38
N SER A 21 -28.14 10.12 -0.65
CA SER A 21 -28.11 9.61 -2.03
C SER A 21 -26.88 8.74 -2.31
N VAL A 22 -26.31 8.09 -1.29
CA VAL A 22 -25.17 7.16 -1.42
C VAL A 22 -25.55 5.77 -0.88
N GLN A 23 -25.02 4.72 -1.49
CA GLN A 23 -25.22 3.31 -1.10
C GLN A 23 -23.94 2.50 -1.09
N TYR A 24 -23.89 1.54 -0.17
CA TYR A 24 -22.96 0.41 -0.22
C TYR A 24 -23.46 -0.63 -1.20
N VAL A 25 -22.60 -1.04 -2.13
CA VAL A 25 -22.85 -2.19 -3.00
C VAL A 25 -21.73 -3.20 -2.82
N GLN A 26 -22.11 -4.46 -2.58
CA GLN A 26 -21.15 -5.55 -2.50
C GLN A 26 -20.59 -5.82 -3.89
N VAL A 27 -19.26 -5.83 -4.00
CA VAL A 27 -18.51 -6.18 -5.20
C VAL A 27 -17.51 -7.30 -4.88
N PRO A 28 -16.90 -7.96 -5.89
CA PRO A 28 -15.92 -9.02 -5.64
C PRO A 28 -14.77 -8.59 -4.72
N SER A 29 -14.27 -7.36 -4.86
CA SER A 29 -13.20 -6.78 -4.04
C SER A 29 -13.62 -6.33 -2.62
N GLY A 30 -14.91 -6.42 -2.27
CA GLY A 30 -15.42 -5.93 -1.00
C GLY A 30 -16.68 -5.10 -1.22
N TYR A 31 -16.56 -3.78 -1.04
CA TYR A 31 -17.65 -2.83 -1.24
C TYR A 31 -17.23 -1.71 -2.17
N SER A 32 -18.19 -1.22 -2.94
CA SER A 32 -18.12 0.04 -3.68
C SER A 32 -19.18 0.98 -3.13
N ILE A 33 -18.86 2.27 -3.12
CA ILE A 33 -19.75 3.33 -2.69
C ILE A 33 -20.30 4.00 -3.93
N LEU A 34 -21.61 3.87 -4.19
CA LEU A 34 -22.23 4.41 -5.40
C LEU A 34 -23.24 5.51 -5.10
N ALA A 35 -23.38 6.41 -6.05
CA ALA A 35 -24.45 7.38 -6.08
C ALA A 35 -25.80 6.67 -6.38
N LYS A 36 -26.81 6.88 -5.53
CA LYS A 36 -28.20 6.44 -5.77
C LYS A 36 -28.91 7.33 -6.78
N GLU A 37 -28.55 8.60 -6.79
CA GLU A 37 -29.13 9.68 -7.58
C GLU A 37 -27.98 10.60 -7.99
N THR A 38 -28.21 11.50 -8.94
CA THR A 38 -27.20 12.50 -9.32
C THR A 38 -26.78 13.35 -8.12
N LEU A 39 -25.47 13.37 -7.87
CA LEU A 39 -24.83 14.20 -6.85
C LEU A 39 -24.15 15.40 -7.53
N PRO A 40 -24.35 16.63 -7.02
CA PRO A 40 -23.58 17.77 -7.49
C PRO A 40 -22.11 17.67 -7.04
N ALA A 41 -21.25 18.42 -7.70
CA ALA A 41 -19.91 18.68 -7.19
C ALA A 41 -19.97 19.30 -5.77
N ASP A 42 -18.88 19.15 -5.02
CA ASP A 42 -18.71 19.64 -3.64
C ASP A 42 -19.65 18.97 -2.63
N SER A 43 -20.15 17.77 -2.95
CA SER A 43 -20.97 16.97 -2.03
C SER A 43 -20.12 16.29 -0.96
N THR A 44 -20.46 16.48 0.31
CA THR A 44 -19.94 15.65 1.41
C THR A 44 -20.53 14.25 1.31
N ILE A 45 -19.68 13.24 1.10
CA ILE A 45 -20.09 11.86 0.87
C ILE A 45 -20.21 11.08 2.18
N VAL A 46 -19.25 11.28 3.07
CA VAL A 46 -19.21 10.60 4.37
C VAL A 46 -18.51 11.48 5.40
N SER A 47 -18.99 11.41 6.64
CA SER A 47 -18.41 12.06 7.81
C SER A 47 -18.21 11.04 8.92
N CYS A 48 -17.04 11.07 9.55
CA CYS A 48 -16.65 10.25 10.69
C CYS A 48 -16.25 11.15 11.87
N PRO A 49 -16.92 11.04 13.03
CA PRO A 49 -16.50 11.70 14.25
C PRO A 49 -15.13 11.21 14.70
N PHE A 50 -14.34 12.09 15.32
CA PHE A 50 -13.02 11.75 15.84
C PHE A 50 -13.08 10.64 16.89
N ASP A 51 -14.16 10.57 17.67
CA ASP A 51 -14.39 9.51 18.66
C ASP A 51 -14.52 8.10 18.06
N LEU A 52 -14.78 8.00 16.75
CA LEU A 52 -14.86 6.73 16.01
C LEU A 52 -13.58 6.43 15.21
N VAL A 53 -12.61 7.32 15.20
CA VAL A 53 -11.35 7.09 14.49
C VAL A 53 -10.54 6.06 15.26
N ILE A 54 -10.20 4.92 14.64
CA ILE A 54 -9.42 3.88 15.32
C ILE A 54 -7.94 4.29 15.29
N THR A 55 -7.45 4.69 16.47
CA THR A 55 -6.06 5.06 16.72
C THR A 55 -5.37 4.01 17.59
N LYS A 56 -4.03 4.10 17.73
CA LYS A 56 -3.28 3.33 18.73
C LYS A 56 -3.85 3.52 20.14
N SER A 57 -4.26 4.74 20.49
CA SER A 57 -4.81 5.06 21.81
C SER A 57 -6.13 4.31 22.10
N ILE A 58 -7.06 4.32 21.14
CA ILE A 58 -8.33 3.57 21.26
C ILE A 58 -8.07 2.07 21.33
N ALA A 59 -7.18 1.56 20.47
CA ALA A 59 -6.79 0.15 20.48
C ALA A 59 -6.19 -0.26 21.84
N LEU A 60 -5.24 0.52 22.36
CA LEU A 60 -4.60 0.27 23.67
C LEU A 60 -5.61 0.33 24.81
N LYS A 61 -6.54 1.28 24.81
CA LYS A 61 -7.57 1.40 25.84
C LYS A 61 -8.43 0.14 25.92
N ALA A 62 -8.83 -0.41 24.77
CA ALA A 62 -9.58 -1.67 24.71
C ALA A 62 -8.72 -2.88 25.10
N LEU A 63 -7.51 -2.99 24.54
CA LEU A 63 -6.61 -4.10 24.81
C LEU A 63 -6.19 -4.15 26.28
N SER A 64 -6.05 -3.01 26.97
CA SER A 64 -5.70 -2.95 28.40
C SER A 64 -6.80 -3.51 29.32
N ARG A 65 -8.02 -3.69 28.82
CA ARG A 65 -9.09 -4.41 29.55
C ARG A 65 -8.93 -5.92 29.48
N LEU A 66 -8.26 -6.40 28.44
CA LEU A 66 -8.14 -7.82 28.08
C LEU A 66 -6.76 -8.38 28.41
N LEU A 67 -5.72 -7.57 28.26
CA LEU A 67 -4.32 -7.95 28.34
C LEU A 67 -3.58 -7.07 29.37
N PRO A 68 -2.59 -7.61 30.09
CA PRO A 68 -1.77 -6.84 31.01
C PRO A 68 -1.01 -5.70 30.31
N THR A 69 -1.05 -4.50 30.87
CA THR A 69 -0.49 -3.28 30.25
C THR A 69 1.02 -3.36 30.00
N GLN A 70 1.77 -4.10 30.82
CA GLN A 70 3.20 -4.32 30.63
C GLN A 70 3.54 -5.07 29.33
N ASN A 71 2.61 -5.86 28.80
CA ASN A 71 2.81 -6.56 27.54
C ASN A 71 2.59 -5.63 26.33
N LEU A 72 1.80 -4.56 26.52
CA LEU A 72 1.35 -3.67 25.45
C LEU A 72 2.25 -2.45 25.26
N SER A 73 3.06 -2.08 26.26
CA SER A 73 3.82 -0.82 26.25
C SER A 73 4.81 -0.70 25.09
N ASN A 74 5.29 -1.83 24.57
CA ASN A 74 6.28 -1.89 23.50
C ASN A 74 5.66 -2.20 22.13
N TRP A 75 4.34 -2.29 22.03
CA TRP A 75 3.69 -2.62 20.77
C TRP A 75 3.66 -1.43 19.82
N SER A 76 3.95 -1.72 18.55
CA SER A 76 3.78 -0.77 17.45
C SER A 76 2.31 -0.42 17.24
N GLU A 77 2.05 0.66 16.52
CA GLU A 77 0.71 1.10 16.13
C GLU A 77 -0.01 -0.04 15.38
N ARG A 78 0.71 -0.73 14.48
CA ARG A 78 0.20 -1.89 13.74
C ARG A 78 -0.14 -3.05 14.65
N GLN A 79 0.73 -3.40 15.61
CA GLN A 79 0.44 -4.47 16.57
C GLN A 79 -0.82 -4.15 17.39
N CYS A 80 -0.95 -2.92 17.88
CA CYS A 80 -2.10 -2.47 18.66
C CYS A 80 -3.39 -2.52 17.84
N ILE A 81 -3.43 -1.84 16.69
CA ILE A 81 -4.66 -1.74 15.88
C ILE A 81 -5.03 -3.12 15.31
N SER A 82 -4.07 -3.90 14.83
CA SER A 82 -4.36 -5.25 14.30
C SER A 82 -4.91 -6.17 15.39
N SER A 83 -4.32 -6.15 16.59
CA SER A 83 -4.83 -6.94 17.72
C SER A 83 -6.22 -6.47 18.14
N TYR A 84 -6.47 -5.16 18.16
CA TYR A 84 -7.80 -4.59 18.42
C TYR A 84 -8.85 -5.14 17.45
N LEU A 85 -8.55 -5.18 16.15
CA LEU A 85 -9.43 -5.79 15.14
C LEU A 85 -9.62 -7.29 15.39
N CYS A 86 -8.54 -8.04 15.70
CA CYS A 86 -8.63 -9.46 16.05
C CYS A 86 -9.60 -9.72 17.21
N PHE A 87 -9.56 -8.91 18.27
CA PHE A 87 -10.38 -9.12 19.46
C PHE A 87 -11.88 -8.88 19.23
N HIS A 88 -12.29 -8.17 18.17
CA HIS A 88 -13.70 -8.13 17.76
C HIS A 88 -14.21 -9.48 17.25
N GLN A 89 -13.30 -10.34 16.78
CA GLN A 89 -13.64 -11.68 16.27
C GLN A 89 -13.36 -12.78 17.29
N ILE A 90 -12.48 -12.54 18.28
CA ILE A 90 -12.12 -13.50 19.32
C ILE A 90 -13.11 -13.47 20.49
N ILE A 91 -13.59 -12.28 20.88
CA ILE A 91 -14.53 -12.14 21.99
C ILE A 91 -15.96 -12.33 21.47
N ASP A 92 -16.64 -13.37 21.94
CA ASP A 92 -18.07 -13.60 21.64
C ASP A 92 -18.96 -12.59 22.38
N GLU A 93 -20.08 -12.21 21.75
CA GLU A 93 -21.05 -11.24 22.32
C GLU A 93 -21.67 -11.72 23.64
N ASP A 94 -21.74 -13.04 23.84
CA ASP A 94 -22.31 -13.66 25.05
C ASP A 94 -21.42 -13.49 26.29
N HIS A 95 -20.12 -13.23 26.10
CA HIS A 95 -19.15 -13.04 27.18
C HIS A 95 -18.87 -11.54 27.39
N SER A 96 -19.84 -10.86 28.01
CA SER A 96 -19.73 -9.48 28.55
C SER A 96 -19.42 -8.39 27.52
N TYR A 97 -20.40 -7.50 27.28
CA TYR A 97 -20.20 -6.25 26.55
C TYR A 97 -18.94 -5.51 27.06
N ILE A 98 -17.95 -5.37 26.17
CA ILE A 98 -16.76 -4.52 26.40
C ILE A 98 -17.02 -3.21 25.65
N PRO A 99 -17.34 -2.10 26.35
CA PRO A 99 -17.65 -0.83 25.72
C PRO A 99 -16.53 -0.33 24.79
N GLU A 100 -15.28 -0.66 25.11
CA GLU A 100 -14.12 -0.27 24.33
C GLU A 100 -13.98 -1.05 22.99
N LEU A 101 -14.65 -2.19 22.80
CA LEU A 101 -14.78 -2.90 21.51
C LEU A 101 -16.03 -2.44 20.73
N ALA A 102 -16.22 -1.12 20.64
CA ALA A 102 -17.41 -0.52 20.03
C ALA A 102 -17.47 -0.64 18.50
N HIS A 103 -16.36 -0.96 17.83
CA HIS A 103 -16.23 -0.88 16.37
C HIS A 103 -16.68 -2.15 15.64
N ARG A 104 -17.32 -3.11 16.30
CA ARG A 104 -17.80 -4.36 15.67
C ARG A 104 -18.60 -4.12 14.38
N PRO A 105 -19.54 -3.16 14.31
CA PRO A 105 -20.26 -2.88 13.07
C PRO A 105 -19.34 -2.48 11.91
N TYR A 106 -18.30 -1.68 12.18
CA TYR A 106 -17.28 -1.34 11.19
C TYR A 106 -16.43 -2.55 10.80
N VAL A 107 -15.92 -3.31 11.78
CA VAL A 107 -15.09 -4.49 11.53
C VAL A 107 -15.80 -5.51 10.65
N ASN A 108 -17.11 -5.70 10.83
CA ASN A 108 -17.91 -6.61 10.01
C ASN A 108 -18.06 -6.16 8.54
N THR A 109 -17.76 -4.90 8.21
CA THR A 109 -17.74 -4.41 6.83
C THR A 109 -16.40 -4.61 6.13
N LEU A 110 -15.33 -4.96 6.87
CA LEU A 110 -14.03 -5.18 6.28
C LEU A 110 -14.05 -6.42 5.36
N PRO A 111 -13.28 -6.41 4.25
CA PRO A 111 -13.25 -7.55 3.34
C PRO A 111 -12.88 -8.85 4.05
N SER A 112 -13.54 -9.94 3.69
CA SER A 112 -13.17 -11.24 4.24
C SER A 112 -11.75 -11.63 3.81
N ARG A 113 -11.11 -12.51 4.58
CA ARG A 113 -9.70 -12.89 4.44
C ARG A 113 -9.41 -13.44 3.03
N GLU A 114 -10.37 -14.16 2.45
CA GLU A 114 -10.28 -14.77 1.11
C GLU A 114 -10.33 -13.75 -0.04
N LYS A 115 -10.71 -12.50 0.25
CA LYS A 115 -10.75 -11.39 -0.72
C LYS A 115 -9.49 -10.53 -0.70
N LEU A 116 -8.61 -10.72 0.28
CA LEU A 116 -7.37 -9.95 0.38
C LEU A 116 -6.36 -10.43 -0.67
N ARG A 117 -5.67 -9.47 -1.29
CA ARG A 117 -4.79 -9.69 -2.43
C ARG A 117 -3.45 -8.95 -2.32
N THR A 118 -3.09 -8.43 -1.14
CA THR A 118 -1.72 -7.89 -0.97
C THR A 118 -0.69 -9.01 -1.11
N GLY A 119 0.57 -8.67 -1.38
CA GLY A 119 1.61 -9.67 -1.65
C GLY A 119 1.77 -10.77 -0.59
N LEU A 120 1.42 -10.50 0.67
CA LEU A 120 1.46 -11.50 1.75
C LEU A 120 0.33 -12.55 1.67
N HIS A 121 -0.69 -12.32 0.84
CA HIS A 121 -1.77 -13.28 0.57
C HIS A 121 -1.54 -14.08 -0.71
N PHE A 122 -0.40 -13.92 -1.38
CA PHE A 122 -0.06 -14.69 -2.57
C PHE A 122 0.15 -16.17 -2.22
N SER A 123 -0.29 -17.05 -3.12
CA SER A 123 0.11 -18.45 -3.06
C SER A 123 1.63 -18.57 -3.30
N PRO A 124 2.27 -19.67 -2.90
CA PRO A 124 3.69 -19.89 -3.19
C PRO A 124 4.02 -19.77 -4.68
N LEU A 125 3.13 -20.25 -5.55
CA LEU A 125 3.27 -20.10 -6.99
C LEU A 125 3.19 -18.63 -7.41
N GLU A 126 2.18 -17.89 -6.94
CA GLU A 126 2.00 -16.48 -7.28
C GLU A 126 3.19 -15.63 -6.82
N LEU A 127 3.71 -15.86 -5.61
CA LEU A 127 4.91 -15.17 -5.13
C LEU A 127 6.13 -15.51 -5.99
N GLU A 128 6.32 -16.79 -6.33
CA GLU A 128 7.42 -17.25 -7.19
C GLU A 128 7.44 -16.54 -8.55
N MET A 129 6.27 -16.14 -9.05
CA MET A 129 6.17 -15.42 -10.32
C MET A 129 6.76 -14.00 -10.28
N PHE A 130 6.95 -13.41 -9.10
CA PHE A 130 7.64 -12.13 -8.94
C PHE A 130 9.16 -12.28 -8.79
N ARG A 131 9.71 -13.51 -8.75
CA ARG A 131 11.15 -13.73 -8.56
C ARG A 131 11.97 -13.00 -9.63
N GLY A 132 13.05 -12.34 -9.20
CA GLY A 132 13.88 -11.50 -10.07
C GLY A 132 13.52 -10.01 -10.03
N THR A 133 12.46 -9.65 -9.29
CA THR A 133 12.04 -8.25 -9.12
C THR A 133 12.26 -7.74 -7.69
N ASN A 134 12.24 -6.41 -7.50
CA ASN A 134 12.24 -5.81 -6.17
C ASN A 134 11.00 -6.23 -5.34
N MET A 135 9.86 -6.46 -5.99
CA MET A 135 8.61 -6.86 -5.33
C MET A 135 8.75 -8.17 -4.56
N TYR A 136 9.41 -9.19 -5.15
CA TYR A 136 9.62 -10.47 -4.47
C TYR A 136 10.35 -10.29 -3.14
N GLY A 137 11.46 -9.54 -3.16
CA GLY A 137 12.21 -9.23 -1.94
C GLY A 137 11.38 -8.45 -0.93
N ALA A 138 10.64 -7.44 -1.39
CA ALA A 138 9.80 -6.59 -0.54
C ALA A 138 8.65 -7.34 0.13
N ILE A 139 8.08 -8.37 -0.52
CA ILE A 139 7.07 -9.25 0.06
C ILE A 139 7.70 -10.14 1.14
N VAL A 140 8.82 -10.79 0.83
CA VAL A 140 9.53 -11.69 1.75
C VAL A 140 9.98 -10.96 3.02
N ASP A 141 10.58 -9.78 2.88
CA ASP A 141 11.03 -8.96 4.01
C ASP A 141 9.86 -8.56 4.91
N ARG A 142 8.73 -8.18 4.31
CA ARG A 142 7.52 -7.79 5.06
C ARG A 142 6.84 -8.96 5.74
N GLU A 143 6.80 -10.14 5.11
CA GLU A 143 6.30 -11.35 5.76
C GLU A 143 7.12 -11.65 7.02
N LYS A 144 8.45 -11.58 6.93
CA LYS A 144 9.34 -11.80 8.06
C LYS A 144 9.09 -10.80 9.19
N GLU A 145 9.03 -9.51 8.86
CA GLU A 145 8.76 -8.44 9.84
C GLU A 145 7.43 -8.68 10.58
N TRP A 146 6.35 -8.85 9.83
CA TRP A 146 5.02 -8.97 10.40
C TRP A 146 4.81 -10.30 11.12
N ARG A 147 5.49 -11.39 10.71
CA ARG A 147 5.46 -12.66 11.44
C ARG A 147 6.09 -12.53 12.81
N CYS A 148 7.23 -11.83 12.91
CA CYS A 148 7.86 -11.55 14.20
C CYS A 148 6.94 -10.74 15.13
N GLU A 149 6.27 -9.72 14.59
CA GLU A 149 5.30 -8.93 15.36
C GLU A 149 4.11 -9.76 15.84
N TRP A 150 3.55 -10.59 14.96
CA TRP A 150 2.47 -11.50 15.29
C TRP A 150 2.86 -12.46 16.40
N GLU A 151 4.05 -13.05 16.33
CA GLU A 151 4.50 -14.05 17.31
C GLU A 151 4.68 -13.41 18.70
N ALA A 152 5.16 -12.17 18.76
CA ALA A 152 5.19 -11.38 19.98
C ALA A 152 3.78 -11.11 20.54
N CYS A 153 2.83 -10.68 19.69
CA CYS A 153 1.44 -10.46 20.09
C CYS A 153 0.76 -11.74 20.57
N ARG A 154 0.89 -12.83 19.80
CA ARG A 154 0.32 -14.14 20.11
C ARG A 154 0.83 -14.65 21.44
N THR A 155 2.13 -14.55 21.71
CA THR A 155 2.72 -14.96 22.99
C THR A 155 2.08 -14.23 24.17
N ALA A 156 1.94 -12.91 24.06
CA ALA A 156 1.30 -12.11 25.10
C ALA A 156 -0.18 -12.47 25.30
N VAL A 157 -0.91 -12.74 24.22
CA VAL A 157 -2.31 -13.17 24.26
C VAL A 157 -2.44 -14.57 24.88
N SER A 158 -1.63 -15.53 24.44
CA SER A 158 -1.60 -16.92 24.96
C SER A 158 -1.28 -17.00 26.44
N ASN A 159 -0.46 -16.09 26.97
CA ASN A 159 -0.13 -16.03 28.39
C ASN A 159 -1.32 -15.61 29.27
N VAL A 160 -2.31 -14.94 28.70
CA VAL A 160 -3.54 -14.54 29.38
C VAL A 160 -4.61 -15.61 29.22
N ASP A 161 -4.87 -16.02 27.98
CA ASP A 161 -5.78 -17.09 27.64
C ASP A 161 -5.24 -17.88 26.43
N SER A 162 -4.95 -19.16 26.63
CA SER A 162 -4.41 -20.02 25.58
C SER A 162 -5.36 -20.16 24.39
N ARG A 163 -6.68 -20.13 24.61
CA ARG A 163 -7.69 -20.22 23.55
C ARG A 163 -7.67 -18.97 22.67
N TRP A 164 -7.53 -17.78 23.26
CA TRP A 164 -7.36 -16.55 22.47
C TRP A 164 -6.09 -16.62 21.63
N GLY A 165 -5.01 -17.16 22.20
CA GLY A 165 -3.77 -17.39 21.49
C GLY A 165 -3.89 -18.35 20.31
N ASP A 166 -4.72 -19.38 20.42
CA ASP A 166 -5.00 -20.34 19.34
C ASP A 166 -5.84 -19.72 18.21
N LEU A 167 -6.74 -18.79 18.53
CA LEU A 167 -7.53 -18.04 17.55
C LEU A 167 -6.72 -16.94 16.84
N PHE A 168 -5.66 -16.44 17.49
CA PHE A 168 -4.77 -15.40 16.97
C PHE A 168 -3.78 -15.96 15.92
N THR A 169 -4.27 -16.28 14.72
CA THR A 169 -3.55 -17.03 13.67
C THR A 169 -2.78 -16.16 12.66
N TRP A 170 -1.65 -16.68 12.14
CA TRP A 170 -0.78 -16.01 11.13
C TRP A 170 -1.06 -16.45 9.70
N SER A 171 -1.18 -17.75 9.43
CA SER A 171 -1.64 -18.24 8.14
C SER A 171 -2.07 -19.72 8.16
N VAL A 172 -3.02 -20.12 7.30
CA VAL A 172 -3.39 -21.51 7.05
C VAL A 172 -2.25 -22.21 6.31
N ALA A 173 -1.52 -23.07 7.03
CA ALA A 173 -1.02 -24.28 6.39
C ALA A 173 -2.25 -25.03 5.84
N TYR A 174 -2.32 -25.17 4.51
CA TYR A 174 -3.39 -25.59 3.59
C TYR A 174 -4.41 -26.69 3.98
N PHE A 175 -4.47 -27.16 5.23
CA PHE A 175 -5.21 -28.35 5.64
C PHE A 175 -6.24 -28.16 6.78
N VAL A 176 -6.41 -26.96 7.37
CA VAL A 176 -7.42 -26.76 8.44
C VAL A 176 -8.46 -25.73 8.04
N ILE A 177 -9.72 -26.17 7.99
CA ILE A 177 -10.84 -25.48 7.31
C ILE A 177 -11.34 -24.24 8.06
N ASN A 178 -10.99 -24.02 9.34
CA ASN A 178 -11.66 -23.02 10.19
C ASN A 178 -10.76 -22.10 11.05
N ALA A 179 -9.45 -21.96 10.77
CA ALA A 179 -8.57 -21.05 11.51
C ALA A 179 -7.68 -20.25 10.54
N ARG A 180 -8.26 -19.27 9.85
CA ARG A 180 -7.63 -18.50 8.76
C ARG A 180 -6.97 -17.22 9.27
N ASP A 181 -5.66 -17.05 9.15
CA ASP A 181 -4.93 -15.77 8.96
C ASP A 181 -5.45 -14.51 9.70
N LEU A 182 -5.96 -14.61 10.93
CA LEU A 182 -6.73 -13.52 11.55
C LEU A 182 -5.89 -12.27 11.75
N PHE A 183 -4.66 -12.43 12.22
CA PHE A 183 -3.76 -11.30 12.42
C PHE A 183 -3.27 -10.72 11.09
N LEU A 184 -2.91 -11.57 10.13
CA LEU A 184 -2.47 -11.12 8.81
C LEU A 184 -3.58 -10.33 8.10
N ALA A 185 -4.83 -10.80 8.16
CA ALA A 185 -5.97 -10.07 7.63
C ALA A 185 -6.16 -8.72 8.33
N SER A 186 -6.10 -8.70 9.66
CA SER A 186 -6.20 -7.46 10.44
C SER A 186 -5.09 -6.47 10.12
N ALA A 187 -3.84 -6.91 10.04
CA ALA A 187 -2.70 -6.10 9.63
C ALA A 187 -2.83 -5.59 8.19
N THR A 188 -3.39 -6.41 7.30
CA THR A 188 -3.70 -6.00 5.91
C THR A 188 -4.80 -4.94 5.88
N HIS A 189 -5.84 -5.05 6.71
CA HIS A 189 -6.84 -4.00 6.84
C HIS A 189 -6.21 -2.69 7.32
N VAL A 190 -5.28 -2.74 8.28
CA VAL A 190 -4.52 -1.56 8.70
C VAL A 190 -3.71 -0.99 7.53
N SER A 191 -2.89 -1.79 6.85
CA SER A 191 -2.00 -1.28 5.79
C SER A 191 -2.75 -0.73 4.57
N SER A 192 -3.90 -1.32 4.22
CA SER A 192 -4.67 -0.96 3.01
C SER A 192 -5.66 0.18 3.22
N ARG A 193 -5.95 0.56 4.47
CA ARG A 193 -7.02 1.51 4.81
C ARG A 193 -6.58 2.67 5.71
N ALA A 194 -5.40 2.57 6.32
CA ALA A 194 -4.94 3.60 7.24
C ALA A 194 -4.61 4.90 6.51
N PHE A 195 -5.00 5.99 7.13
CA PHE A 195 -4.55 7.33 6.82
C PHE A 195 -3.45 7.73 7.81
N PRO A 196 -2.52 8.63 7.44
CA PRO A 196 -1.66 9.25 8.43
C PRO A 196 -2.50 10.14 9.36
N SER A 197 -2.21 10.13 10.65
CA SER A 197 -2.94 10.92 11.66
C SER A 197 -2.92 12.43 11.41
N SER A 198 -2.01 12.92 10.55
CA SER A 198 -1.99 14.31 10.07
C SER A 198 -3.27 14.71 9.31
N ILE A 199 -4.06 13.75 8.83
CA ILE A 199 -5.38 13.97 8.24
C ILE A 199 -6.42 14.51 9.25
N LEU A 200 -6.18 14.30 10.55
CA LEU A 200 -7.04 14.77 11.64
C LEU A 200 -6.63 16.16 12.14
N SER A 201 -5.59 16.76 11.57
CA SER A 201 -5.13 18.09 11.99
C SER A 201 -6.05 19.19 11.44
N ARG A 202 -5.88 20.42 11.95
CA ARG A 202 -6.61 21.61 11.43
C ARG A 202 -6.39 21.85 9.94
N ASN A 203 -5.25 21.40 9.41
CA ASN A 203 -4.91 21.46 7.99
C ASN A 203 -4.63 20.02 7.50
N PRO A 204 -5.68 19.23 7.20
CA PRO A 204 -5.54 17.83 6.84
C PRO A 204 -4.54 17.61 5.70
N THR A 205 -3.68 16.59 5.85
CA THR A 205 -2.72 16.21 4.81
C THR A 205 -2.49 14.71 4.82
N LEU A 206 -2.21 14.15 3.64
CA LEU A 206 -1.75 12.77 3.48
C LEU A 206 -0.23 12.62 3.65
N GLN A 207 0.49 13.71 3.95
CA GLN A 207 1.92 13.64 4.23
C GLN A 207 2.17 13.00 5.59
N SER A 208 2.92 11.91 5.57
CA SER A 208 3.43 11.24 6.77
C SER A 208 4.71 11.91 7.25
N SER A 209 4.93 11.87 8.56
CA SER A 209 6.18 12.25 9.22
C SER A 209 6.52 11.21 10.30
N PRO A 210 7.71 11.26 10.92
CA PRO A 210 8.04 10.38 12.04
C PRO A 210 7.08 10.50 13.24
N SER A 211 6.28 11.57 13.32
CA SER A 211 5.28 11.78 14.37
C SER A 211 3.86 11.43 13.95
N THR A 212 3.63 11.04 12.69
CA THR A 212 2.29 10.59 12.24
C THR A 212 2.12 9.11 12.52
N GLU A 213 0.95 8.75 13.02
CA GLU A 213 0.55 7.36 13.28
C GLU A 213 -0.50 6.92 12.26
N PRO A 214 -0.58 5.64 11.88
CA PRO A 214 -1.69 5.13 11.07
C PRO A 214 -3.00 5.16 11.87
N VAL A 215 -4.07 5.64 11.24
CA VAL A 215 -5.43 5.66 11.80
C VAL A 215 -6.44 5.10 10.80
N LEU A 216 -7.44 4.35 11.27
CA LEU A 216 -8.57 3.94 10.42
C LEU A 216 -9.73 4.90 10.60
N LEU A 217 -10.39 5.26 9.50
CA LEU A 217 -11.47 6.23 9.46
C LEU A 217 -12.76 5.53 9.01
N PRO A 218 -13.55 4.93 9.94
CA PRO A 218 -14.75 4.19 9.58
C PRO A 218 -15.66 4.93 8.62
N GLY A 219 -15.86 4.33 7.45
CA GLY A 219 -16.71 4.87 6.39
C GLY A 219 -15.93 5.68 5.34
N ILE A 220 -14.99 6.54 5.74
CA ILE A 220 -14.11 7.24 4.78
C ILE A 220 -13.22 6.24 4.05
N ASP A 221 -12.67 5.28 4.78
CA ASP A 221 -11.79 4.23 4.24
C ASP A 221 -12.53 3.15 3.42
N SER A 222 -13.83 3.30 3.19
CA SER A 222 -14.63 2.39 2.37
C SER A 222 -14.72 2.78 0.90
N LEU A 223 -14.31 4.01 0.54
CA LEU A 223 -14.27 4.48 -0.84
C LEU A 223 -13.01 4.00 -1.54
N ASN A 224 -13.16 3.46 -2.75
CA ASN A 224 -12.05 2.94 -3.56
C ASN A 224 -11.17 4.06 -4.15
N HIS A 225 -9.99 3.69 -4.64
CA HIS A 225 -9.06 4.61 -5.29
C HIS A 225 -9.48 4.95 -6.73
N ALA A 226 -9.44 6.24 -7.08
CA ALA A 226 -9.21 6.68 -8.45
C ALA A 226 -8.08 7.71 -8.50
N ARG A 227 -7.15 7.53 -9.44
CA ARG A 227 -6.01 8.41 -9.63
C ARG A 227 -6.49 9.81 -10.01
N ALA A 228 -5.91 10.83 -9.37
CA ALA A 228 -6.24 12.24 -9.60
C ALA A 228 -7.72 12.59 -9.35
N GLN A 229 -8.47 11.74 -8.64
CA GLN A 229 -9.83 12.07 -8.22
C GLN A 229 -9.78 13.30 -7.31
N PRO A 230 -10.52 14.37 -7.63
CA PRO A 230 -10.49 15.59 -6.84
C PRO A 230 -11.40 15.42 -5.61
N VAL A 231 -10.77 15.17 -4.47
CA VAL A 231 -11.43 15.04 -3.17
C VAL A 231 -10.74 15.90 -2.13
N SER A 232 -11.49 16.31 -1.10
CA SER A 232 -10.95 16.95 0.10
C SER A 232 -11.32 16.15 1.34
N TRP A 233 -10.37 16.05 2.26
CA TRP A 233 -10.61 15.65 3.63
C TRP A 233 -10.77 16.90 4.48
N VAL A 234 -11.98 17.13 4.99
CA VAL A 234 -12.33 18.36 5.71
C VAL A 234 -12.53 18.00 7.18
N VAL A 235 -11.75 18.65 8.06
CA VAL A 235 -11.97 18.61 9.50
C VAL A 235 -12.90 19.76 9.89
N THR A 236 -13.98 19.45 10.59
CA THR A 236 -14.89 20.45 11.18
C THR A 236 -14.82 20.38 12.69
N HIS A 237 -14.70 21.55 13.33
CA HIS A 237 -14.71 21.70 14.78
C HIS A 237 -15.99 22.44 15.17
N ASP A 238 -17.04 21.70 15.49
CA ASP A 238 -18.23 22.26 16.11
C ASP A 238 -18.07 22.26 17.63
N ALA A 239 -18.84 23.08 18.35
CA ALA A 239 -18.65 23.34 19.79
C ALA A 239 -18.53 22.09 20.66
N ASP A 240 -19.16 20.98 20.26
CA ASP A 240 -19.19 19.72 21.00
C ASP A 240 -18.68 18.50 20.20
N THR A 241 -18.29 18.65 18.92
CA THR A 241 -17.92 17.52 18.05
C THR A 241 -16.86 17.87 17.01
N GLU A 242 -15.82 17.04 16.93
CA GLU A 242 -14.84 17.05 15.86
C GLU A 242 -15.14 15.95 14.85
N ASN A 243 -15.20 16.29 13.56
CA ASN A 243 -15.48 15.34 12.48
C ASN A 243 -14.45 15.49 11.38
N ILE A 244 -14.10 14.35 10.76
CA ILE A 244 -13.42 14.31 9.46
C ILE A 244 -14.43 13.89 8.41
N SER A 245 -14.44 14.57 7.26
CA SER A 245 -15.37 14.30 6.17
C SER A 245 -14.64 14.16 4.84
N LEU A 246 -15.15 13.31 3.95
CA LEU A 246 -14.70 13.24 2.56
C LEU A 246 -15.70 13.96 1.66
N VAL A 247 -15.20 14.96 0.94
CA VAL A 247 -15.95 15.76 -0.04
C VAL A 247 -15.43 15.45 -1.44
N ILE A 248 -16.32 15.17 -2.39
CA ILE A 248 -15.97 15.05 -3.81
C ILE A 248 -16.12 16.41 -4.50
N HIS A 249 -15.26 16.75 -5.45
CA HIS A 249 -15.33 18.02 -6.20
C HIS A 249 -15.84 17.83 -7.64
N THR A 250 -16.37 16.66 -7.95
CA THR A 250 -17.02 16.34 -9.23
C THR A 250 -18.46 15.91 -9.00
N SER A 251 -19.31 16.17 -9.99
CA SER A 251 -20.65 15.59 -10.00
C SER A 251 -20.59 14.10 -10.32
N ALA A 252 -21.51 13.31 -9.77
CA ALA A 252 -21.65 11.89 -10.07
C ALA A 252 -23.08 11.58 -10.49
N SER A 253 -23.25 10.82 -11.57
CA SER A 253 -24.56 10.33 -12.03
C SER A 253 -25.06 9.18 -11.16
N ALA A 254 -26.37 8.93 -11.17
CA ALA A 254 -26.94 7.77 -10.50
C ALA A 254 -26.29 6.48 -11.03
N GLY A 255 -25.82 5.63 -10.11
CA GLY A 255 -25.12 4.38 -10.42
C GLY A 255 -23.60 4.53 -10.65
N GLU A 256 -23.03 5.73 -10.61
CA GLU A 256 -21.58 5.91 -10.65
C GLU A 256 -20.95 5.64 -9.28
N GLU A 257 -19.74 5.06 -9.30
CA GLU A 257 -18.93 4.87 -8.11
C GLU A 257 -18.27 6.18 -7.68
N LEU A 258 -18.26 6.39 -6.37
CA LEU A 258 -17.64 7.53 -5.71
C LEU A 258 -16.28 7.10 -5.20
N PHE A 259 -15.24 7.74 -5.72
CA PHE A 259 -13.86 7.41 -5.41
C PHE A 259 -13.25 8.38 -4.40
N ASN A 260 -12.30 7.84 -3.64
CA ASN A 260 -11.30 8.57 -2.91
C ASN A 260 -10.00 8.65 -3.74
N ASN A 261 -9.03 9.42 -3.27
CA ASN A 261 -7.69 9.50 -3.85
C ASN A 261 -6.66 9.06 -2.82
N TYR A 262 -5.91 8.00 -3.12
CA TYR A 262 -4.92 7.43 -2.21
C TYR A 262 -3.54 8.09 -2.38
N GLY A 263 -3.41 9.00 -3.36
CA GLY A 263 -2.15 9.61 -3.76
C GLY A 263 -1.58 8.99 -5.04
N ALA A 264 -0.57 9.68 -5.59
CA ALA A 264 0.26 9.18 -6.67
C ALA A 264 1.24 8.14 -6.09
N LYS A 265 1.07 6.87 -6.45
CA LYS A 265 1.84 5.75 -5.89
C LYS A 265 2.24 4.78 -7.00
N PRO A 266 3.43 4.18 -6.92
CA PRO A 266 3.83 3.13 -7.84
C PRO A 266 3.00 1.87 -7.61
N ASN A 267 2.91 1.01 -8.62
CA ASN A 267 2.32 -0.33 -8.51
C ASN A 267 3.04 -1.17 -7.43
N SER A 268 4.32 -0.88 -7.16
CA SER A 268 5.05 -1.50 -6.07
C SER A 268 4.38 -1.26 -4.70
N GLU A 269 3.80 -0.08 -4.48
CA GLU A 269 3.09 0.24 -3.26
C GLU A 269 1.64 -0.26 -3.31
N PHE A 270 0.94 -0.15 -4.45
CA PHE A 270 -0.44 -0.63 -4.57
C PHE A 270 -0.55 -2.15 -4.36
N ILE A 271 0.35 -2.94 -4.94
CA ILE A 271 0.33 -4.40 -4.79
C ILE A 271 0.64 -4.79 -3.34
N LEU A 272 1.62 -4.14 -2.75
CA LEU A 272 2.15 -4.50 -1.43
C LEU A 272 1.26 -4.03 -0.29
N GLY A 273 0.67 -2.84 -0.42
CA GLY A 273 -0.17 -2.21 0.60
C GLY A 273 -1.67 -2.44 0.44
N TYR A 274 -2.16 -2.53 -0.81
CA TYR A 274 -3.60 -2.48 -1.12
C TYR A 274 -4.13 -3.71 -1.87
N GLY A 275 -3.27 -4.42 -2.61
CA GLY A 275 -3.63 -5.64 -3.33
C GLY A 275 -4.32 -5.39 -4.68
N PHE A 276 -3.94 -4.32 -5.37
CA PHE A 276 -4.31 -4.06 -6.76
C PHE A 276 -3.15 -3.38 -7.50
N SER A 277 -3.30 -3.20 -8.82
CA SER A 277 -2.40 -2.44 -9.68
C SER A 277 -3.20 -1.51 -10.59
N LEU A 278 -2.52 -0.53 -11.17
CA LEU A 278 -3.02 0.31 -12.25
C LEU A 278 -2.26 -0.03 -13.54
N PRO A 279 -2.95 -0.25 -14.67
CA PRO A 279 -2.29 -0.47 -15.95
C PRO A 279 -1.62 0.82 -16.43
N ASN A 280 -0.41 0.72 -16.99
CA ASN A 280 0.39 1.86 -17.48
C ASN A 280 0.50 2.99 -16.43
N ASN A 281 0.81 2.63 -15.18
CA ASN A 281 0.81 3.60 -14.09
C ASN A 281 1.97 4.60 -14.26
N PRO A 282 1.70 5.90 -14.48
CA PRO A 282 2.74 6.90 -14.68
C PRO A 282 3.61 7.14 -13.43
N ASP A 283 3.12 6.72 -12.27
CA ASP A 283 3.81 6.87 -10.99
C ASP A 283 4.64 5.63 -10.63
N ASP A 284 4.79 4.66 -11.55
CA ASP A 284 5.65 3.49 -11.36
C ASP A 284 7.11 3.88 -11.18
N THR A 285 7.77 3.14 -10.29
CA THR A 285 9.19 3.30 -9.98
C THR A 285 9.88 1.93 -9.86
N ILE A 286 11.20 1.95 -10.03
CA ILE A 286 12.12 0.85 -9.71
C ILE A 286 13.14 1.33 -8.68
N VAL A 287 13.58 0.42 -7.80
CA VAL A 287 14.59 0.72 -6.79
C VAL A 287 15.90 0.06 -7.18
N LEU A 288 16.88 0.88 -7.55
CA LEU A 288 18.24 0.47 -7.86
C LEU A 288 19.11 0.53 -6.61
N LYS A 289 19.83 -0.54 -6.31
CA LYS A 289 20.78 -0.59 -5.20
C LYS A 289 22.21 -0.45 -5.73
N ILE A 290 22.87 0.65 -5.40
CA ILE A 290 24.27 0.90 -5.74
C ILE A 290 25.05 0.99 -4.43
N SER A 291 25.96 0.04 -4.21
CA SER A 291 26.61 -0.17 -2.92
C SER A 291 25.56 -0.33 -1.80
N ASP A 292 25.60 0.50 -0.75
CA ASP A 292 24.63 0.48 0.35
C ASP A 292 23.49 1.52 0.22
N LYS A 293 23.45 2.25 -0.90
CA LYS A 293 22.42 3.26 -1.17
C LYS A 293 21.34 2.72 -2.11
N LYS A 294 20.12 3.17 -1.91
CA LYS A 294 18.96 2.88 -2.76
C LYS A 294 18.56 4.15 -3.49
N TRP A 295 18.32 4.02 -4.79
CA TRP A 295 17.89 5.08 -5.67
C TRP A 295 16.58 4.68 -6.32
N GLU A 296 15.66 5.62 -6.44
CA GLU A 296 14.36 5.39 -7.05
C GLU A 296 14.30 6.11 -8.39
N VAL A 297 13.99 5.35 -9.44
CA VAL A 297 13.84 5.86 -10.80
C VAL A 297 12.42 5.58 -11.27
N GLY A 298 11.74 6.59 -11.78
CA GLY A 298 10.42 6.47 -12.39
C GLY A 298 10.49 6.39 -13.91
N ARG A 299 9.30 6.32 -14.53
CA ARG A 299 9.16 6.39 -16.00
C ARG A 299 9.81 7.65 -16.58
N GLU A 300 10.14 7.60 -17.86
CA GLU A 300 10.82 8.71 -18.57
C GLU A 300 12.16 9.09 -17.90
N ALA A 301 12.85 8.10 -17.32
CA ALA A 301 14.11 8.27 -16.59
C ALA A 301 14.04 9.29 -15.44
N LYS A 302 12.86 9.51 -14.86
CA LYS A 302 12.68 10.47 -13.76
C LYS A 302 13.49 10.04 -12.54
N GLY A 303 14.48 10.84 -12.15
CA GLY A 303 15.40 10.53 -11.05
C GLY A 303 16.71 9.85 -11.49
N ALA A 304 16.89 9.55 -12.78
CA ALA A 304 18.08 8.91 -13.31
C ALA A 304 19.37 9.72 -13.11
N GLU A 305 19.30 11.05 -13.07
CA GLU A 305 20.48 11.91 -12.83
C GLU A 305 21.19 11.59 -11.49
N GLN A 306 20.44 11.22 -10.45
CA GLN A 306 21.06 10.87 -9.17
C GLN A 306 21.76 9.51 -9.22
N VAL A 307 21.24 8.59 -10.03
CA VAL A 307 21.84 7.28 -10.31
C VAL A 307 23.10 7.49 -11.14
N TRP A 308 23.01 8.32 -12.17
CA TRP A 308 24.14 8.74 -13.00
C TRP A 308 25.28 9.31 -12.16
N ASP A 309 25.00 10.29 -11.30
CA ASP A 309 26.00 10.89 -10.42
C ASP A 309 26.69 9.84 -9.53
N ALA A 310 25.94 8.84 -9.06
CA ALA A 310 26.49 7.74 -8.27
C ALA A 310 27.45 6.87 -9.09
N PHE A 311 27.10 6.50 -10.32
CA PHE A 311 27.98 5.74 -11.22
C PHE A 311 29.21 6.56 -11.63
N LEU A 312 29.03 7.83 -12.01
CA LEU A 312 30.12 8.71 -12.40
C LEU A 312 31.12 8.91 -11.25
N SER A 313 30.64 9.06 -10.01
CA SER A 313 31.50 9.16 -8.83
C SER A 313 32.23 7.87 -8.48
N PHE A 314 31.76 6.72 -8.99
CA PHE A 314 32.39 5.42 -8.77
C PHE A 314 33.54 5.17 -9.75
N VAL A 315 33.37 5.59 -11.01
CA VAL A 315 34.38 5.41 -12.06
C VAL A 315 35.43 6.53 -12.07
N SER A 316 35.01 7.78 -11.83
CA SER A 316 35.92 8.93 -11.90
C SER A 316 36.61 9.21 -10.56
N GLN A 317 37.93 9.29 -10.59
CA GLN A 317 38.75 9.82 -9.50
C GLN A 317 39.08 11.31 -9.68
N ASN A 318 38.64 11.90 -10.80
CA ASN A 318 38.92 13.27 -11.17
C ASN A 318 37.94 14.24 -10.50
N PRO A 319 38.40 15.43 -10.05
CA PRO A 319 37.49 16.45 -9.52
C PRO A 319 36.50 16.98 -10.56
N VAL A 320 36.86 16.91 -11.84
CA VAL A 320 36.03 17.24 -12.99
C VAL A 320 36.12 16.05 -13.95
N PRO A 321 35.05 15.23 -14.07
CA PRO A 321 35.06 14.09 -14.96
C PRO A 321 35.21 14.50 -16.42
N ASP A 322 36.06 13.78 -17.16
CA ASP A 322 36.27 13.98 -18.60
C ASP A 322 35.38 13.07 -19.45
N TYR A 323 35.59 13.06 -20.77
CA TYR A 323 34.77 12.26 -21.68
C TYR A 323 34.97 10.74 -21.47
N GLU A 324 36.16 10.29 -21.03
CA GLU A 324 36.44 8.87 -20.79
C GLU A 324 35.67 8.40 -19.54
N ASP A 325 35.70 9.20 -18.47
CA ASP A 325 34.92 8.96 -17.27
C ASP A 325 33.40 8.85 -17.57
N TRP A 326 32.88 9.70 -18.47
CA TRP A 326 31.47 9.64 -18.88
C TRP A 326 31.15 8.40 -19.71
N LEU A 327 32.02 7.99 -20.64
CA LEU A 327 31.83 6.77 -21.43
C LEU A 327 31.84 5.52 -20.53
N GLU A 328 32.77 5.45 -19.58
CA GLU A 328 32.86 4.35 -18.63
C GLU A 328 31.63 4.30 -17.71
N ALA A 329 31.19 5.45 -17.17
CA ALA A 329 30.00 5.53 -16.33
C ALA A 329 28.73 5.08 -17.10
N ALA A 330 28.59 5.52 -18.35
CA ALA A 330 27.46 5.17 -19.19
C ALA A 330 27.44 3.69 -19.54
N ALA A 331 28.58 3.10 -19.91
CA ALA A 331 28.70 1.66 -20.15
C ALA A 331 28.37 0.85 -18.88
N ALA A 332 28.92 1.24 -17.72
CA ALA A 332 28.67 0.54 -16.46
C ALA A 332 27.20 0.59 -16.02
N LEU A 333 26.53 1.74 -16.20
CA LEU A 333 25.10 1.87 -15.91
C LEU A 333 24.26 1.06 -16.92
N ASP A 334 24.60 1.12 -18.20
CA ASP A 334 23.92 0.39 -19.28
C ASP A 334 24.00 -1.14 -19.07
N ASP A 335 25.17 -1.66 -18.74
CA ASP A 335 25.37 -3.08 -18.39
C ASP A 335 24.51 -3.50 -17.19
N ALA A 336 24.47 -2.66 -16.14
CA ALA A 336 23.66 -2.93 -14.96
C ALA A 336 22.15 -2.93 -15.28
N VAL A 337 21.69 -2.04 -16.16
CA VAL A 337 20.30 -1.97 -16.63
C VAL A 337 19.94 -3.20 -17.45
N HIS A 338 20.78 -3.61 -18.40
CA HIS A 338 20.58 -4.82 -19.19
C HIS A 338 20.52 -6.08 -18.31
N GLN A 339 21.41 -6.19 -17.32
CA GLN A 339 21.38 -7.30 -16.36
C GLN A 339 20.05 -7.35 -15.58
N LEU A 340 19.49 -6.20 -15.21
CA LEU A 340 18.18 -6.14 -14.55
C LEU A 340 17.04 -6.55 -15.50
N MET A 341 17.10 -6.14 -16.77
CA MET A 341 16.12 -6.54 -17.78
C MET A 341 16.11 -8.07 -17.99
N GLU A 342 17.29 -8.70 -18.02
CA GLU A 342 17.42 -10.16 -18.13
C GLU A 342 16.88 -10.91 -16.90
N GLN A 343 16.93 -10.29 -15.72
CA GLN A 343 16.40 -10.86 -14.48
C GLN A 343 14.88 -10.76 -14.37
N LEU A 344 14.23 -9.88 -15.14
CA LEU A 344 12.78 -9.75 -15.08
C LEU A 344 12.11 -11.07 -15.51
N PRO A 345 11.02 -11.46 -14.82
CA PRO A 345 10.22 -12.61 -15.23
C PRO A 345 9.89 -12.61 -16.71
N ALA A 346 10.29 -13.68 -17.42
CA ALA A 346 9.84 -13.93 -18.78
C ALA A 346 8.31 -14.12 -18.79
N GLU A 347 7.67 -13.80 -19.93
CA GLU A 347 6.27 -14.14 -20.12
C GLU A 347 6.09 -15.67 -20.09
N LYS A 348 5.58 -16.20 -18.98
CA LYS A 348 5.38 -17.65 -18.86
C LYS A 348 4.18 -18.10 -19.69
N GLY A 349 4.28 -19.36 -20.15
CA GLY A 349 3.28 -20.01 -21.00
C GLY A 349 1.92 -20.27 -20.33
N PRO A 350 0.94 -20.80 -21.08
CA PRO A 350 -0.47 -20.85 -20.69
C PRO A 350 -0.74 -21.60 -19.37
N SER A 351 0.07 -22.60 -19.02
CA SER A 351 -0.17 -23.47 -17.85
C SER A 351 -0.06 -22.72 -16.52
N ALA A 352 0.95 -21.86 -16.35
CA ALA A 352 1.11 -21.10 -15.10
C ALA A 352 0.00 -20.04 -14.94
N ARG A 353 -0.53 -19.53 -16.05
CA ARG A 353 -1.63 -18.56 -16.06
C ARG A 353 -2.94 -19.17 -15.57
N LEU A 354 -3.15 -20.49 -15.72
CA LEU A 354 -4.38 -21.16 -15.27
C LEU A 354 -4.43 -21.39 -13.75
N GLU A 355 -3.30 -21.35 -13.06
CA GLU A 355 -3.20 -21.61 -11.62
C GLU A 355 -3.14 -20.34 -10.75
N MET A 356 -2.93 -19.17 -11.37
CA MET A 356 -2.94 -17.88 -10.66
C MET A 356 -4.34 -17.28 -10.60
N ARG A 357 -4.61 -16.54 -9.52
CA ARG A 357 -5.82 -15.71 -9.46
C ARG A 357 -5.74 -14.60 -10.51
N PRO A 358 -6.83 -14.30 -11.25
CA PRO A 358 -6.82 -13.30 -12.32
C PRO A 358 -6.33 -11.92 -11.87
N GLU A 359 -6.70 -11.48 -10.68
CA GLU A 359 -6.28 -10.18 -10.14
C GLU A 359 -4.78 -10.14 -9.86
N VAL A 360 -4.21 -11.26 -9.41
CA VAL A 360 -2.76 -11.38 -9.16
C VAL A 360 -1.97 -11.43 -10.46
N MET A 361 -2.54 -12.05 -11.49
CA MET A 361 -1.96 -12.03 -12.83
C MET A 361 -1.93 -10.62 -13.42
N ALA A 362 -3.02 -9.84 -13.25
CA ALA A 362 -3.05 -8.44 -13.66
C ALA A 362 -2.00 -7.61 -12.92
N MET A 363 -1.88 -7.79 -11.60
CA MET A 363 -0.84 -7.14 -10.80
C MET A 363 0.58 -7.46 -11.28
N LEU A 364 0.86 -8.73 -11.57
CA LEU A 364 2.15 -9.13 -12.10
C LEU A 364 2.41 -8.47 -13.47
N HIS A 365 1.42 -8.51 -14.37
CA HIS A 365 1.53 -7.92 -15.69
C HIS A 365 1.84 -6.42 -15.62
N ASP A 366 1.01 -5.66 -14.91
CA ASP A 366 1.15 -4.21 -14.81
C ASP A 366 2.47 -3.81 -14.14
N TYR A 367 2.88 -4.56 -13.12
CA TYR A 367 4.16 -4.32 -12.46
C TYR A 367 5.34 -4.57 -13.40
N ILE A 368 5.38 -5.71 -14.09
CA ILE A 368 6.48 -6.05 -15.02
C ILE A 368 6.52 -5.10 -16.22
N GLU A 369 5.37 -4.71 -16.75
CA GLU A 369 5.28 -3.68 -17.79
C GLU A 369 5.97 -2.39 -17.33
N GLY A 370 5.58 -1.85 -16.17
CA GLY A 370 6.21 -0.65 -15.64
C GLY A 370 7.70 -0.80 -15.36
N GLN A 371 8.16 -1.96 -14.87
CA GLN A 371 9.60 -2.18 -14.68
C GLN A 371 10.35 -2.17 -16.02
N ARG A 372 9.80 -2.79 -17.08
CA ARG A 372 10.43 -2.81 -18.41
C ARG A 372 10.50 -1.41 -19.02
N ASP A 373 9.42 -0.63 -18.91
CA ASP A 373 9.35 0.74 -19.43
C ASP A 373 10.39 1.66 -18.77
N ILE A 374 10.55 1.55 -17.45
CA ILE A 374 11.55 2.33 -16.71
C ILE A 374 12.98 1.92 -17.10
N LEU A 375 13.25 0.62 -17.19
CA LEU A 375 14.58 0.14 -17.60
C LEU A 375 14.90 0.55 -19.05
N GLN A 376 13.93 0.50 -19.96
CA GLN A 376 14.10 0.99 -21.33
C GLN A 376 14.40 2.50 -21.36
N SER A 377 13.70 3.29 -20.54
CA SER A 377 13.99 4.73 -20.40
C SER A 377 15.41 4.99 -19.89
N LEU A 378 15.95 4.10 -19.03
CA LEU A 378 17.31 4.19 -18.54
C LEU A 378 18.35 3.85 -19.62
N VAL A 379 18.08 2.90 -20.51
CA VAL A 379 18.94 2.63 -21.68
C VAL A 379 19.03 3.86 -22.57
N GLU A 380 17.90 4.48 -22.91
CA GLU A 380 17.87 5.72 -23.71
C GLU A 380 18.61 6.89 -23.02
N PHE A 381 18.49 6.96 -21.69
CA PHE A 381 19.24 7.91 -20.89
C PHE A 381 20.76 7.66 -20.96
N CYS A 382 21.21 6.39 -20.86
CA CYS A 382 22.62 6.03 -21.03
C CYS A 382 23.14 6.42 -22.42
N GLU A 383 22.39 6.16 -23.48
CA GLU A 383 22.75 6.56 -24.85
C GLU A 383 22.89 8.07 -24.99
N THR A 384 22.00 8.84 -24.36
CA THR A 384 22.11 10.30 -24.32
C THR A 384 23.41 10.74 -23.62
N LYS A 385 23.80 10.11 -22.51
CA LYS A 385 25.05 10.41 -21.81
C LYS A 385 26.29 10.03 -22.64
N LYS A 386 26.26 8.89 -23.34
CA LYS A 386 27.32 8.49 -24.29
C LYS A 386 27.47 9.54 -25.39
N GLN A 387 26.38 10.02 -25.99
CA GLN A 387 26.43 11.06 -27.02
C GLN A 387 27.05 12.37 -26.52
N LEU A 388 26.69 12.81 -25.31
CA LEU A 388 27.29 13.99 -24.69
C LEU A 388 28.80 13.82 -24.47
N ALA A 389 29.25 12.63 -24.06
CA ALA A 389 30.68 12.33 -23.93
C ALA A 389 31.41 12.41 -25.28
N VAL A 390 30.79 11.96 -26.36
CA VAL A 390 31.35 12.08 -27.72
C VAL A 390 31.49 13.55 -28.14
N GLU A 391 30.51 14.39 -27.81
CA GLU A 391 30.60 15.83 -28.06
C GLU A 391 31.72 16.49 -27.24
N MET A 392 31.92 16.07 -26.00
CA MET A 392 33.04 16.52 -25.15
C MET A 392 34.39 16.15 -25.77
N ALA A 393 34.58 14.90 -26.20
CA ALA A 393 35.81 14.47 -26.88
C ALA A 393 36.08 15.29 -28.15
N LYS A 394 35.04 15.55 -28.97
CA LYS A 394 35.16 16.38 -30.17
C LYS A 394 35.55 17.82 -29.85
N ALA A 395 35.04 18.39 -28.77
CA ALA A 395 35.42 19.72 -28.31
C ALA A 395 36.90 19.81 -27.89
N GLU A 396 37.48 18.69 -27.44
CA GLU A 396 38.91 18.54 -27.13
C GLU A 396 39.78 18.18 -28.36
N GLY A 397 39.16 18.04 -29.54
CA GLY A 397 39.83 17.68 -30.79
C GLY A 397 40.08 16.19 -30.96
N ILE A 398 39.38 15.35 -30.19
CA ILE A 398 39.46 13.89 -30.22
C ILE A 398 38.27 13.36 -31.01
N ASP A 399 38.53 12.57 -32.05
CA ASP A 399 37.50 11.90 -32.84
C ASP A 399 37.41 10.44 -32.41
N LEU A 400 36.33 10.09 -31.71
CA LEU A 400 36.09 8.74 -31.22
C LEU A 400 35.52 7.89 -32.36
N VAL A 401 36.21 6.79 -32.68
CA VAL A 401 35.74 5.78 -33.62
C VAL A 401 35.13 4.65 -32.79
N PHE A 402 33.82 4.48 -32.88
CA PHE A 402 33.14 3.29 -32.37
C PHE A 402 33.11 2.26 -33.49
N ASP A 403 33.54 1.04 -33.19
CA ASP A 403 33.34 -0.08 -34.11
C ASP A 403 31.84 -0.42 -34.06
N ASP A 404 31.12 -0.18 -35.17
CA ASP A 404 29.73 -0.62 -35.35
C ASP A 404 29.72 -2.16 -35.52
N ASP A 405 29.91 -2.95 -34.45
CA ASP A 405 29.57 -4.39 -34.40
C ASP A 405 29.80 -4.95 -32.97
N ASP A 406 28.70 -5.20 -32.24
CA ASP A 406 28.38 -6.50 -31.62
C ASP A 406 26.94 -6.53 -31.07
#